data_AF-B9TJB4-F1
#
_entry.id   AF-B9TJB4-F1
#
_cell.length_a   1.000
_cell.length_b   1.000
_cell.length_c   1.000
_cell.angle_alpha   90.00
_cell.angle_beta   90.00
_cell.angle_gamma   90.00
#
_symmetry.space_group_name_H-M   'P 1'
#
loop_
_entity.id
_entity.type
_entity.pdbx_description
1 polymer ?
#
loop_
_entity_poly.entity_id
_entity_poly.type
_entity_poly.pdbx_seq_one_letter_code
_entity_poly.pdbx_strand_id
1 'polypeptide(L)' 'MRGLDKRTGRLADWVRTMLAQRHSNVVACALANKLARTAWAIVARQTTFDAGFTGHPL' A
#
# COMPACT_ATOMS: atom_id res chain seq x y z
N MET A 1 8.54 -5.46 -17.98
CA MET A 1 7.36 -4.98 -17.23
C MET A 1 6.16 -4.87 -18.19
N ARG A 2 5.39 -5.95 -18.36
CA ARG A 2 4.46 -6.12 -19.51
C ARG A 2 2.97 -5.99 -19.15
N GLY A 3 2.66 -5.15 -18.15
CA GLY A 3 1.28 -4.98 -17.64
C GLY A 3 0.93 -3.56 -17.16
N LEU A 4 1.83 -2.58 -17.32
CA LEU A 4 1.54 -1.18 -17.00
C LEU A 4 0.67 -0.51 -18.07
N ASP A 5 0.68 -1.06 -19.28
CA ASP A 5 -0.08 -0.59 -20.44
C ASP A 5 -1.61 -0.62 -20.21
N LYS A 6 -2.11 -1.67 -19.53
CA LYS A 6 -3.54 -1.83 -19.26
C LYS A 6 -4.03 -1.08 -18.02
N ARG A 7 -3.15 -0.40 -17.29
CA ARG A 7 -3.47 0.19 -15.97
C ARG A 7 -3.48 1.70 -16.06
N THR A 8 -4.47 2.28 -16.75
CA THR A 8 -4.60 3.74 -16.86
C THR A 8 -5.08 4.33 -15.54
N GLY A 9 -4.25 5.17 -14.92
CA GLY A 9 -4.58 5.85 -13.66
C GLY A 9 -3.35 6.57 -13.06
N ARG A 10 -3.57 7.41 -12.04
CA ARG A 10 -2.52 8.22 -11.38
C ARG A 10 -1.31 7.39 -10.91
N LEU A 11 -1.52 6.12 -10.57
CA LEU A 11 -0.44 5.20 -10.20
C LEU A 11 0.49 4.85 -11.38
N ALA A 12 -0.06 4.62 -12.59
CA ALA A 12 0.76 4.26 -13.73
C ALA A 12 1.51 5.45 -14.31
N ASP A 13 0.90 6.64 -14.29
CA ASP A 13 1.60 7.89 -14.59
C ASP A 13 2.76 8.12 -13.63
N TRP A 14 2.52 7.99 -12.32
CA TRP A 14 3.57 8.09 -11.30
C TRP A 14 4.69 7.05 -11.49
N VAL A 15 4.35 5.79 -11.82
CA VAL A 15 5.35 4.75 -12.13
C VAL A 15 6.16 5.10 -13.39
N ARG A 16 5.53 5.65 -14.43
CA ARG A 16 6.22 6.10 -15.66
C ARG A 16 7.18 7.25 -15.38
N THR A 17 6.74 8.25 -14.62
CA THR A 17 7.58 9.37 -14.17
C THR A 17 8.75 8.89 -13.32
N MET A 18 8.53 7.89 -12.46
CA MET A 18 9.60 7.32 -11.65
C MET A 18 10.59 6.50 -12.48
N LEU A 19 10.12 5.72 -13.47
CA LEU A 19 10.99 5.00 -14.41
C LEU A 19 11.82 5.96 -15.27
N ALA A 20 11.31 7.15 -15.57
CA ALA A 20 12.06 8.19 -16.28
C ALA A 20 13.20 8.80 -15.42
N GLN A 21 13.11 8.74 -14.10
CA GLN A 21 14.10 9.32 -13.18
C GLN A 21 14.99 8.28 -12.47
N ARG A 22 14.55 7.02 -12.38
CA ARG A 22 15.18 5.96 -11.56
C ARG A 22 15.12 4.59 -12.24
N HIS A 23 16.11 3.76 -11.91
CA HIS A 23 16.20 2.39 -12.37
C HIS A 23 14.97 1.56 -11.97
N SER A 24 14.55 0.66 -12.86
CA SER A 24 13.44 -0.28 -12.69
C SER A 24 13.39 -1.00 -11.34
N ASN A 25 14.54 -1.26 -10.72
CA ASN A 25 14.64 -1.89 -9.40
C ASN A 25 14.09 -1.02 -8.27
N VAL A 26 14.34 0.29 -8.31
CA VAL A 26 13.84 1.24 -7.30
C VAL A 26 12.33 1.37 -7.41
N VAL A 27 11.81 1.40 -8.63
CA VAL A 27 10.37 1.48 -8.90
C VAL A 27 9.64 0.22 -8.39
N ALA A 28 10.25 -0.95 -8.56
CA ALA A 28 9.72 -2.21 -8.02
C ALA A 28 9.67 -2.20 -6.48
N CYS A 29 10.75 -1.75 -5.81
CA CYS A 29 10.77 -1.58 -4.35
C CYS A 29 9.72 -0.59 -3.85
N ALA A 30 9.55 0.55 -4.54
CA ALA A 30 8.56 1.55 -4.16
C ALA A 30 7.12 1.02 -4.30
N LEU A 31 6.85 0.24 -5.35
CA LEU A 31 5.57 -0.44 -5.52
C LEU A 31 5.33 -1.47 -4.40
N ALA A 32 6.34 -2.27 -4.07
CA ALA A 32 6.27 -3.22 -2.96
C ALA A 32 6.03 -2.50 -1.62
N ASN A 33 6.71 -1.37 -1.37
CA ASN A 33 6.50 -0.57 -0.17
C ASN A 33 5.07 -0.03 -0.07
N LYS A 34 4.50 0.40 -1.20
CA LYS A 34 3.10 0.84 -1.26
C LYS A 34 2.12 -0.30 -0.95
N LEU A 35 2.36 -1.50 -1.48
CA LEU A 35 1.54 -2.68 -1.17
C LEU A 35 1.69 -3.11 0.29
N ALA A 36 2.92 -3.10 0.82
CA ALA A 36 3.21 -3.38 2.22
C ALA A 36 2.49 -2.39 3.13
N ARG A 37 2.43 -1.10 2.77
CA ARG A 37 1.66 -0.08 3.51
C ARG A 37 0.15 -0.37 3.48
N THR A 38 -0.41 -0.80 2.34
CA THR A 38 -1.82 -1.20 2.25
C THR A 38 -2.11 -2.45 3.07
N ALA A 39 -1.28 -3.48 2.95
CA ALA A 39 -1.38 -4.69 3.75
C ALA A 39 -1.26 -4.36 5.25
N TRP A 40 -0.30 -3.51 5.62
CA TRP A 40 -0.14 -3.02 6.98
C TRP A 40 -1.34 -2.21 7.46
N ALA A 41 -1.95 -1.36 6.63
CA ALA A 41 -3.16 -0.65 7.01
C ALA A 41 -4.34 -1.60 7.24
N ILE A 42 -4.41 -2.70 6.48
CA ILE A 42 -5.42 -3.76 6.67
C ILE A 42 -5.15 -4.52 7.97
N VAL A 43 -3.90 -4.96 8.19
CA VAL A 43 -3.48 -5.71 9.38
C VAL A 43 -3.54 -4.85 10.65
N ALA A 44 -3.05 -3.62 10.60
CA ALA A 44 -3.10 -2.67 11.72
C ALA A 44 -4.54 -2.22 12.06
N ARG A 45 -5.46 -2.31 11.09
CA ARG A 45 -6.89 -2.10 11.32
C ARG A 45 -7.64 -3.38 11.74
N GLN A 46 -6.96 -4.52 11.87
CA GLN A 46 -7.43 -5.64 12.70
C GLN A 46 -7.22 -5.29 14.18
N THR A 47 -7.87 -4.22 14.64
CA THR A 47 -8.13 -4.05 16.07
C THR A 47 -8.96 -5.25 16.49
N THR A 48 -8.41 -6.11 17.32
CA THR A 48 -9.16 -7.16 18.02
C THR A 48 -10.40 -6.50 18.60
N PHE A 49 -11.58 -6.95 18.18
CA PHE A 49 -12.83 -6.49 18.78
C PHE A 49 -12.82 -6.93 20.25
N ASP A 50 -12.46 -6.01 21.13
CA ASP A 50 -12.60 -6.19 22.57
C ASP A 50 -14.08 -6.00 22.90
N ALA A 51 -14.82 -7.11 22.91
CA ALA A 51 -16.17 -7.16 23.48
C ALA A 51 -16.15 -7.05 25.02
N GLY A 52 -14.99 -6.73 25.61
CA GLY A 52 -14.70 -6.69 27.03
C GLY A 52 -14.60 -5.28 27.60
N PHE A 53 -14.94 -4.22 26.85
CA PHE A 53 -15.18 -2.90 27.43
C PHE A 53 -16.51 -2.89 28.20
N THR A 54 -16.66 -3.79 29.16
CA THR A 54 -17.43 -3.52 30.37
C THR A 54 -16.59 -2.54 31.17
N GLY A 55 -16.74 -1.26 30.85
CA GLY A 55 -16.37 -0.19 31.78
C GLY A 55 -17.17 -0.43 33.06
N HIS A 56 -16.58 -1.13 34.01
CA HIS A 56 -17.12 -1.30 35.34
C HIS A 56 -17.15 0.09 36.00
N PRO A 57 -18.33 0.65 36.29
CA PRO A 57 -18.40 1.86 37.10
C PRO A 57 -18.06 1.48 38.54
N LEU A 58 -17.25 2.34 39.19
CA LEU A 58 -16.93 2.29 40.62
C LEU A 58 -18.19 2.27 41.48
#